data_AF-A0A392RJR2-F1
#
_entry.id   AF-A0A392RJR2-F1
#
_cell.length_a   1.000
_cell.length_b   1.000
_cell.length_c   1.000
_cell.angle_alpha   90.00
_cell.angle_beta   90.00
_cell.angle_gamma   90.00
#
_symmetry.space_group_name_H-M   'P 1'
#
loop_
_entity.id
_entity.type
_entity.pdbx_description
1 polymer ?
#
loop_
_entity_poly.entity_id
_entity_poly.type
_entity_poly.pdbx_seq_one_letter_code
_entity_poly.pdbx_strand_id
1 'polypeptide(L)'
;MSSLMVKELELIEEFRDLSFVCEVTSTSVKLGMLRLTNAFLEKIMECQKTDERSMKKLVLINEGKETNMRVDENGVMRFHGRVCVPYVPELRKMIMDEGHRNGLSIHPG
;
A
#
# COMPACT_ATOMS: atom_id res chain seq x y z
N MET A 1 13.55 -19.51 30.73
CA MET A 1 13.07 -20.38 29.64
C MET A 1 11.79 -19.86 28.99
N SER A 2 10.85 -19.25 29.73
CA SER A 2 9.62 -18.65 29.17
C SER A 2 9.84 -17.49 28.20
N SER A 3 10.80 -16.59 28.45
CA SER A 3 11.10 -15.44 27.55
C SER A 3 11.67 -15.85 26.18
N LEU A 4 12.26 -17.04 26.05
CA LEU A 4 12.81 -17.53 24.77
C LEU A 4 11.67 -17.95 23.83
N MET A 5 10.67 -18.66 24.37
CA MET A 5 9.50 -19.13 23.62
C MET A 5 8.60 -17.98 23.15
N VAL A 6 8.53 -16.88 23.91
CA VAL A 6 7.76 -15.68 23.51
C VAL A 6 8.38 -15.01 22.28
N LYS A 7 9.72 -14.92 22.22
CA LYS A 7 10.43 -14.37 21.07
C LYS A 7 10.31 -15.26 19.83
N GLU A 8 10.28 -16.58 20.01
CA GLU A 8 10.03 -17.52 18.91
C GLU A 8 8.60 -17.38 18.37
N LEU A 9 7.62 -17.09 19.24
CA LEU A 9 6.24 -16.89 18.82
C LEU A 9 6.06 -15.63 17.97
N GLU A 10 6.63 -14.49 18.41
CA GLU A 10 6.64 -13.25 17.61
C GLU A 10 7.31 -13.46 16.26
N LEU A 11 8.45 -14.17 16.24
CA LEU A 11 9.15 -14.49 14.99
C LEU A 11 8.27 -15.35 14.07
N ILE A 12 7.53 -16.32 14.61
CA ILE A 12 6.62 -17.17 13.83
C ILE A 12 5.43 -16.37 13.28
N GLU A 13 4.90 -15.42 14.04
CA GLU A 13 3.84 -14.52 13.57
C GLU A 13 4.34 -13.62 12.43
N GLU A 14 5.51 -13.00 12.59
CA GLU A 14 6.12 -12.23 11.50
C GLU A 14 6.37 -13.09 10.26
N PHE A 15 6.86 -14.33 10.43
CA PHE A 15 7.05 -15.29 9.34
C PHE A 15 5.76 -15.69 8.62
N ARG A 16 4.63 -15.68 9.33
CA ARG A 16 3.32 -15.97 8.73
C ARG A 16 2.84 -14.80 7.86
N ASP A 17 3.12 -13.57 8.27
CA ASP A 17 2.69 -12.36 7.55
C ASP A 17 3.57 -12.04 6.33
N LEU A 18 4.79 -12.58 6.32
CA LEU A 18 5.69 -12.54 5.18
C LEU A 18 5.17 -13.55 4.13
N SER A 19 4.52 -13.05 3.07
CA SER A 19 4.00 -13.86 1.96
C SER A 19 5.15 -14.47 1.13
N PHE A 20 5.73 -15.57 1.65
CA PHE A 20 6.85 -16.26 1.02
C PHE A 20 6.39 -17.12 -0.17
N VAL A 21 7.13 -17.02 -1.27
CA VAL A 21 7.13 -18.06 -2.29
C VAL A 21 8.03 -19.20 -1.79
N CYS A 22 7.46 -20.39 -1.69
CA CYS A 22 8.18 -21.59 -1.25
C CYS A 22 8.39 -22.55 -2.41
N GLU A 23 9.65 -22.90 -2.69
CA GLU A 23 10.03 -23.96 -3.63
C GLU A 23 10.72 -25.08 -2.87
N VAL A 24 10.12 -26.28 -2.92
CA VAL A 24 10.67 -27.48 -2.31
C VAL A 24 11.31 -28.35 -3.39
N THR A 25 12.55 -28.75 -3.16
CA THR A 25 13.31 -29.70 -4.00
C THR A 25 13.64 -30.95 -3.19
N SER A 26 14.13 -32.00 -3.84
CA SER A 26 14.53 -33.24 -3.15
C SER A 26 15.67 -33.06 -2.14
N THR A 27 16.43 -31.97 -2.23
CA THR A 27 17.62 -31.71 -1.41
C THR A 27 17.56 -30.42 -0.61
N SER A 28 16.60 -29.52 -0.88
CA SER A 28 16.53 -28.21 -0.24
C SER A 28 15.14 -27.57 -0.30
N VAL A 29 14.88 -26.66 0.64
CA VAL A 29 13.73 -25.73 0.61
C VAL A 29 14.25 -24.33 0.35
N LYS A 30 13.68 -23.63 -0.63
CA LYS A 30 13.98 -22.22 -0.92
C LYS A 30 12.75 -21.38 -0.58
N LEU A 31 12.98 -20.31 0.17
CA LEU A 31 11.98 -19.30 0.48
C LEU A 31 12.40 -17.98 -0.15
N GLY A 32 11.52 -17.37 -0.95
CA GLY A 32 11.72 -16.07 -1.56
C GLY A 32 10.62 -15.11 -1.15
N MET A 33 10.98 -13.86 -0.87
CA MET A 33 10.00 -12.81 -0.63
C MET A 33 10.42 -11.54 -1.36
N LEU A 34 9.52 -11.02 -2.19
CA LEU A 34 9.66 -9.70 -2.81
C LEU A 34 8.63 -8.76 -2.16
N ARG A 35 9.11 -7.79 -1.38
CA ARG A 35 8.24 -6.77 -0.77
C ARG A 35 8.44 -5.44 -1.48
N LEU A 36 7.43 -5.01 -2.24
CA LEU A 36 7.39 -3.68 -2.86
C LEU A 36 6.70 -2.72 -1.90
N THR A 37 7.49 -1.97 -1.13
CA THR A 37 6.98 -0.91 -0.24
C THR A 37 7.18 0.44 -0.88
N ASN A 38 6.15 1.31 -0.83
CA ASN A 38 6.28 2.70 -1.23
C ASN A 38 5.55 3.61 -0.23
N ALA A 39 6.27 4.59 0.32
CA ALA A 39 5.76 5.57 1.28
C ALA A 39 4.69 6.53 0.69
N PHE A 40 4.41 6.46 -0.62
CA PHE A 40 3.40 7.29 -1.26
C PHE A 40 2.00 7.04 -0.75
N LEU A 41 1.61 5.80 -0.43
CA LEU A 41 0.24 5.54 0.03
C LEU A 41 -0.04 6.25 1.35
N GLU A 42 0.90 6.20 2.30
CA GLU A 42 0.81 6.93 3.57
C GLU A 42 0.75 8.44 3.32
N LYS A 43 1.66 8.98 2.50
CA LYS A 43 1.69 10.42 2.19
C LYS A 43 0.43 10.90 1.46
N ILE A 44 -0.11 10.09 0.55
CA ILE A 44 -1.36 10.37 -0.16
C ILE A 44 -2.52 10.40 0.85
N MET A 45 -2.61 9.39 1.73
CA MET A 45 -3.65 9.31 2.75
C MET A 45 -3.62 10.54 3.69
N GLU A 46 -2.45 10.95 4.15
CA GLU A 46 -2.29 12.16 4.96
C GLU A 46 -2.77 13.41 4.22
N CYS A 47 -2.36 13.58 2.96
CA CYS A 47 -2.79 14.69 2.14
C CYS A 47 -4.30 14.67 1.87
N GLN A 48 -4.92 13.50 1.70
CA GLN A 48 -6.37 13.34 1.52
C GLN A 48 -7.16 13.82 2.75
N LYS A 49 -6.64 13.59 3.96
CA LYS A 49 -7.29 14.04 5.22
C LYS A 49 -7.34 15.57 5.33
N THR A 50 -6.36 16.26 4.77
CA THR A 50 -6.26 17.73 4.81
C THR A 50 -6.84 18.42 3.57
N ASP A 51 -7.06 17.69 2.49
CA ASP A 51 -7.58 18.24 1.22
C ASP A 51 -9.11 18.41 1.28
N GLU A 52 -9.57 19.66 1.19
CA GLU A 52 -11.01 19.98 1.29
C GLU A 52 -11.88 19.25 0.27
N ARG A 53 -11.37 19.02 -0.95
CA ARG A 53 -12.12 18.31 -2.00
C ARG A 53 -12.29 16.84 -1.66
N SER A 54 -11.23 16.22 -1.13
CA SER A 54 -11.24 14.85 -0.64
C SER A 54 -12.20 14.72 0.54
N MET A 55 -12.18 15.65 1.50
CA MET A 55 -13.11 15.65 2.64
C MET A 55 -14.57 15.81 2.22
N LYS A 56 -14.89 16.69 1.26
CA LYS A 56 -16.25 16.81 0.70
C LYS A 56 -16.73 15.51 0.07
N LYS A 57 -15.86 14.83 -0.67
CA LYS A 57 -16.16 13.52 -1.26
C LYS A 57 -16.33 12.45 -0.22
N LEU A 58 -15.53 12.46 0.85
CA LEU A 58 -15.67 11.52 1.96
C LEU A 58 -17.05 11.60 2.61
N VAL A 59 -17.59 12.81 2.79
CA VAL A 59 -18.96 13.00 3.28
C VAL A 59 -19.98 12.37 2.32
N LEU A 60 -19.86 12.60 1.01
CA LEU A 60 -20.77 12.01 0.02
C LEU A 60 -20.69 10.48 -0.05
N ILE A 61 -19.50 9.90 0.15
CA ILE A 61 -19.31 8.45 0.28
C ILE A 61 -20.04 7.93 1.50
N ASN A 62 -19.89 8.59 2.66
CA ASN A 62 -20.54 8.19 3.91
C ASN A 62 -22.07 8.34 3.85
N GLU A 63 -22.58 9.29 3.08
CA GLU A 63 -24.02 9.46 2.78
C GLU A 63 -24.54 8.44 1.75
N GLY A 64 -23.68 7.59 1.18
CA GLY A 64 -24.04 6.62 0.15
C GLY A 64 -24.36 7.23 -1.22
N LYS A 65 -23.98 8.50 -1.46
CA LYS A 65 -24.26 9.23 -2.71
C LYS A 65 -23.18 9.04 -3.77
N GLU A 66 -22.01 8.55 -3.40
CA GLU A 66 -20.89 8.26 -4.30
C GLU A 66 -20.67 6.75 -4.44
N THR A 67 -21.01 6.19 -5.60
CA THR A 67 -20.90 4.73 -5.87
C THR A 67 -19.58 4.34 -6.51
N ASN A 68 -18.90 5.28 -7.15
CA ASN A 68 -17.63 5.03 -7.86
C ASN A 68 -16.41 5.27 -6.96
N MET A 69 -16.62 5.89 -5.80
CA MET A 69 -15.59 6.20 -4.82
C MET A 69 -15.74 5.33 -3.57
N ARG A 70 -14.61 4.91 -3.02
CA ARG A 70 -14.55 4.10 -1.80
C ARG A 70 -13.27 4.38 -1.03
N VAL A 71 -13.32 4.24 0.28
CA VAL A 71 -12.13 4.22 1.14
C VAL A 71 -11.76 2.76 1.38
N ASP A 72 -10.48 2.41 1.19
CA ASP A 72 -9.99 1.05 1.44
C ASP A 72 -9.65 0.81 2.92
N GLU A 73 -9.24 -0.41 3.25
CA GLU A 73 -8.83 -0.83 4.59
C GLU A 73 -7.65 -0.02 5.17
N ASN A 74 -6.84 0.60 4.30
CA ASN A 74 -5.71 1.45 4.68
C ASN A 74 -6.12 2.92 4.84
N GLY A 75 -7.42 3.23 4.75
CA GLY A 75 -7.93 4.60 4.84
C GLY A 75 -7.66 5.44 3.59
N VAL A 76 -7.27 4.83 2.46
CA VAL A 76 -6.98 5.55 1.22
C VAL A 76 -8.22 5.64 0.35
N MET A 77 -8.57 6.85 -0.08
CA MET A 77 -9.64 7.09 -1.03
C MET A 77 -9.27 6.62 -2.44
N ARG A 78 -10.16 5.85 -3.06
CA ARG A 78 -10.01 5.27 -4.40
C ARG A 78 -11.23 5.54 -5.29
N PHE A 79 -10.98 5.75 -6.57
CA PHE A 79 -11.99 5.84 -7.62
C PHE A 79 -11.83 4.65 -8.58
N HIS A 80 -12.85 3.79 -8.69
CA HIS A 80 -12.77 2.52 -9.42
C HIS A 80 -11.51 1.68 -9.12
N GLY A 81 -11.10 1.64 -7.83
CA GLY A 81 -9.91 0.91 -7.38
C GLY A 81 -8.57 1.64 -7.57
N ARG A 82 -8.55 2.77 -8.29
CA ARG A 82 -7.35 3.60 -8.46
C ARG A 82 -7.22 4.61 -7.32
N VAL A 83 -6.00 4.84 -6.84
CA VAL A 83 -5.72 5.79 -5.76
C VAL A 83 -6.03 7.22 -6.21
N CYS A 84 -6.81 7.95 -5.41
CA CYS A 84 -7.08 9.37 -5.65
C CYS A 84 -5.90 10.21 -5.15
N VAL A 85 -5.13 10.83 -6.05
CA VAL A 85 -4.01 11.70 -5.65
C VAL A 85 -4.49 13.15 -5.50
N PRO A 86 -4.40 13.76 -4.29
CA PRO A 86 -4.73 15.16 -4.07
C PRO A 86 -3.92 16.12 -4.96
N TYR A 87 -4.40 17.37 -5.11
CA TYR A 87 -3.65 18.39 -5.84
C TYR A 87 -2.57 19.02 -4.94
N VAL A 88 -1.49 18.26 -4.71
CA VAL A 88 -0.28 18.74 -4.02
C VAL A 88 0.87 18.65 -5.04
N PRO A 89 1.39 19.79 -5.54
CA PRO A 89 2.38 19.81 -6.62
C PRO A 89 3.60 18.94 -6.33
N GLU A 90 4.12 19.00 -5.11
CA GLU A 90 5.30 18.24 -4.67
C GLU A 90 5.01 16.74 -4.68
N LEU A 91 3.85 16.32 -4.15
CA LEU A 91 3.41 14.92 -4.13
C LEU A 91 3.28 14.35 -5.54
N ARG A 92 2.63 15.10 -6.44
CA ARG A 92 2.47 14.68 -7.84
C ARG A 92 3.81 14.56 -8.54
N LYS A 93 4.70 15.53 -8.32
CA LYS A 93 6.05 15.49 -8.86
C LYS A 93 6.81 14.24 -8.37
N MET A 94 6.78 13.95 -7.07
CA MET A 94 7.43 12.75 -6.54
C MET A 94 6.88 11.46 -7.15
N ILE A 95 5.56 11.34 -7.30
CA ILE A 95 4.93 10.16 -7.92
C ILE A 95 5.34 10.02 -9.38
N MET A 96 5.38 11.13 -10.13
CA MET A 96 5.81 11.12 -11.54
C MET A 96 7.29 10.80 -11.69
N ASP A 97 8.15 11.37 -10.83
CA ASP A 97 9.59 11.13 -10.84
C ASP A 97 9.90 9.66 -10.53
N GLU A 98 9.22 9.06 -9.55
CA GLU A 98 9.32 7.62 -9.27
C GLU A 98 8.89 6.80 -10.49
N GLY A 99 7.72 7.13 -11.07
CA GLY A 99 7.22 6.44 -12.26
C GLY A 99 8.19 6.48 -13.44
N HIS A 100 8.97 7.57 -13.61
CA HIS A 100 9.96 7.68 -14.68
C HIS A 100 11.30 7.00 -14.39
N ARG A 101 11.74 6.99 -13.12
CA ARG A 101 13.08 6.50 -12.73
C ARG A 101 13.07 5.02 -12.36
N ASN A 102 11.93 4.48 -11.97
CA ASN A 102 11.84 3.12 -11.51
C ASN A 102 11.99 2.14 -12.69
N GLY A 103 13.00 1.27 -12.62
CA GLY A 103 13.24 0.23 -13.63
C GLY A 103 12.14 -0.82 -13.75
N LEU A 104 11.15 -0.81 -12.85
CA LEU A 104 9.94 -1.63 -12.90
C LEU A 104 8.76 -0.92 -13.58
N SER A 105 8.89 0.36 -13.92
CA SER A 105 7.84 1.10 -14.62
C SER A 105 7.72 0.64 -16.06
N ILE A 106 6.49 0.35 -16.49
CA ILE A 106 6.18 0.00 -17.88
C ILE A 106 5.61 1.25 -18.54
N HIS A 107 6.41 1.91 -19.36
CA HIS A 107 5.97 3.04 -20.17
C HIS A 107 5.48 2.53 -21.54
N PRO A 108 4.18 2.65 -21.86
CA PRO A 108 3.67 2.26 -23.17
C PRO A 108 4.12 3.19 -24.31
N GLY A 109 4.75 4.33 -24.01
CA GLY A 109 5.30 5.31 -24.97
C GLY A 109 5.62 6.64 -24.31
#